data_AF-A0A671Q3S7-F1
#
_entry.id   AF-A0A671Q3S7-F1
#
_cell.length_a   1.000
_cell.length_b   1.000
_cell.length_c   1.000
_cell.angle_alpha   90.00
_cell.angle_beta   90.00
_cell.angle_gamma   90.00
#
_symmetry.space_group_name_H-M   'P 1'
#
loop_
_entity.id
_entity.type
_entity.pdbx_description
1 polymer ?
#
loop_
_entity_poly.entity_id
_entity_poly.type
_entity_poly.pdbx_seq_one_letter_code
_entity_poly.pdbx_strand_id
1 'polypeptide(L)'
;MACYCSHAPEGNVNQIFELHILTFFSDEDIVIAQYDFQPASDSDLQFKKGDRLKIIKETGEWWLAKSLITGYEGYIPSTYVARAHTMEVERWLFKDMSRRDTERLLLAPGNKPGAFLVRESETTKGAFSLSVRDSTPEQGDVVKHYKIRALDNGGYYISPSTTFSSLQELVKYYARTADGLCQRLGSPCKTATPQRPWAQDEWEIPRETLKMVKKLGAGQFGEVWMGYYKNSQKVAIKTLKEGTMEPEAFLQEANLMKQLQHERLVKLHAVVTQEPIYIVTEYMANGSLLDFLKTDDGHKLKLPKLIDMAAQIAEGMAFIERKNYIHRDVRAANILVSETLHCKIADFGLARIIESEYTAQEGAKFPIKWTAPEAINFGTFTIKSDVWSFGVLLTEIVTYGRVPYPGMTNPEVIRNLDSYYRMPSPDGCPEELYDIMLKCWKDRPEDRPTFDHLQDILNDFFIATEGQYEMHP
;
A
#
# COMPACT_ATOMS: atom_id res chain seq x y z
N MET A 1 57.13 -14.77 46.77
CA MET A 1 58.00 -15.90 47.14
C MET A 1 57.22 -17.16 46.83
N ALA A 2 57.80 -18.05 46.04
CA ALA A 2 57.12 -19.18 45.41
C ALA A 2 57.15 -20.46 46.27
N CYS A 3 56.31 -21.43 45.87
CA CYS A 3 56.50 -22.90 45.97
C CYS A 3 56.07 -23.60 47.27
N TYR A 4 55.49 -24.82 47.31
CA TYR A 4 55.08 -25.83 46.30
C TYR A 4 54.29 -26.98 46.98
N CYS A 5 53.42 -27.67 46.20
CA CYS A 5 53.03 -29.11 46.23
C CYS A 5 52.19 -29.68 47.41
N SER A 6 51.26 -30.64 47.24
CA SER A 6 51.12 -31.78 46.29
C SER A 6 49.70 -32.40 46.36
N HIS A 7 49.00 -32.61 45.23
CA HIS A 7 48.67 -33.86 44.49
C HIS A 7 47.52 -34.79 45.00
N ALA A 8 46.71 -35.22 44.01
CA ALA A 8 45.41 -35.89 44.03
C ALA A 8 45.45 -37.42 44.29
N PRO A 9 44.29 -38.11 44.20
CA PRO A 9 44.08 -38.92 42.99
C PRO A 9 42.65 -38.88 42.39
N GLU A 10 42.58 -39.35 41.15
CA GLU A 10 41.48 -39.37 40.18
C GLU A 10 40.32 -40.33 40.54
N GLY A 11 39.12 -40.00 40.06
CA GLY A 11 37.92 -40.85 40.18
C GLY A 11 36.84 -40.53 39.14
N ASN A 12 36.86 -41.31 38.05
CA ASN A 12 35.81 -41.73 37.12
C ASN A 12 34.80 -40.74 36.48
N VAL A 13 34.94 -40.68 35.16
CA VAL A 13 34.02 -40.19 34.13
C VAL A 13 32.91 -41.24 33.91
N ASN A 14 31.68 -40.80 33.60
CA ASN A 14 30.47 -41.58 33.24
C ASN A 14 29.47 -41.91 34.37
N GLN A 15 28.77 -40.90 34.91
CA GLN A 15 27.37 -41.07 35.39
C GLN A 15 26.66 -39.74 35.78
N ILE A 16 26.76 -38.68 34.98
CA ILE A 16 25.88 -37.50 35.14
C ILE A 16 25.52 -36.97 33.75
N PHE A 17 24.71 -37.73 33.02
CA PHE A 17 24.05 -37.28 31.80
C PHE A 17 22.65 -37.89 31.79
N GLU A 18 21.76 -37.34 32.61
CA GLU A 18 20.32 -37.31 32.33
C GLU A 18 19.63 -36.46 33.40
N LEU A 19 18.62 -35.69 32.97
CA LEU A 19 17.85 -34.69 33.72
C LEU A 19 18.60 -33.41 34.06
N HIS A 20 18.55 -32.43 33.15
CA HIS A 20 18.14 -31.03 33.42
C HIS A 20 18.26 -30.23 32.10
N ILE A 21 17.39 -30.50 31.13
CA ILE A 21 17.03 -29.53 30.09
C ILE A 21 15.51 -29.50 30.01
N LEU A 22 14.88 -28.94 31.05
CA LEU A 22 13.59 -28.29 30.89
C LEU A 22 13.89 -26.86 30.45
N THR A 23 14.12 -26.67 29.15
CA THR A 23 13.99 -25.35 28.53
C THR A 23 12.56 -24.88 28.75
N PHE A 24 12.39 -23.90 29.63
CA PHE A 24 11.20 -23.07 29.67
C PHE A 24 11.00 -22.46 28.29
N PHE A 25 10.10 -23.02 27.49
CA PHE A 25 9.70 -22.43 26.23
C PHE A 25 8.66 -21.37 26.54
N SER A 26 8.92 -20.11 26.15
CA SER A 26 7.91 -19.07 26.22
C SER A 26 6.85 -19.36 25.17
N ASP A 27 5.58 -19.28 25.55
CA ASP A 27 4.46 -19.47 24.63
C ASP A 27 4.52 -18.40 23.52
N GLU A 28 5.10 -17.21 23.77
CA GLU A 28 5.10 -16.02 22.91
C GLU A 28 5.56 -16.21 21.45
N ASP A 29 6.34 -17.24 21.14
CA ASP A 29 6.86 -17.56 19.80
C ASP A 29 5.93 -18.46 18.97
N ILE A 30 4.75 -18.82 19.48
CA ILE A 30 3.77 -19.63 18.75
C ILE A 30 2.85 -18.72 17.91
N VAL A 31 2.76 -19.04 16.63
CA VAL A 31 1.82 -18.44 15.68
C VAL A 31 0.81 -19.47 15.18
N ILE A 32 -0.36 -18.98 14.76
CA ILE A 32 -1.44 -19.77 14.16
C ILE A 32 -1.60 -19.36 12.70
N ALA A 33 -1.58 -20.34 11.81
CA ALA A 33 -1.83 -20.15 10.39
C ALA A 33 -3.25 -19.62 10.12
N GLN A 34 -3.34 -18.45 9.49
CA GLN A 34 -4.60 -17.81 9.12
C GLN A 34 -5.13 -18.28 7.76
N TYR A 35 -4.25 -18.87 6.94
CA TYR A 35 -4.51 -19.34 5.58
C TYR A 35 -3.76 -20.65 5.31
N ASP A 36 -4.19 -21.38 4.28
CA ASP A 36 -3.43 -22.50 3.72
C ASP A 36 -2.22 -21.98 2.94
N PHE A 37 -1.09 -22.67 3.04
CA PHE A 37 0.11 -22.34 2.29
C PHE A 37 0.71 -23.58 1.63
N GLN A 38 0.86 -23.51 0.30
CA GLN A 38 1.58 -24.48 -0.50
C GLN A 38 3.03 -23.98 -0.64
N PRO A 39 4.07 -24.84 -0.57
CA PRO A 39 5.46 -24.47 -0.85
C PRO A 39 5.69 -23.96 -2.29
N ALA A 40 6.64 -23.04 -2.48
CA ALA A 40 7.13 -22.62 -3.81
C ALA A 40 8.50 -23.24 -4.14
N SER A 41 9.27 -23.52 -3.10
CA SER A 41 10.61 -24.09 -3.14
C SER A 41 10.75 -25.14 -2.03
N ASP A 42 11.83 -25.89 -2.07
CA ASP A 42 12.14 -26.91 -1.06
C ASP A 42 12.49 -26.31 0.31
N SER A 43 12.74 -25.00 0.38
CA SER A 43 13.02 -24.27 1.63
C SER A 43 11.75 -23.82 2.36
N ASP A 44 10.60 -23.88 1.72
CA ASP A 44 9.33 -23.39 2.24
C ASP A 44 8.62 -24.47 3.09
N LEU A 45 8.04 -24.07 4.22
CA LEU A 45 7.28 -24.97 5.07
C LEU A 45 5.79 -24.98 4.68
N GLN A 46 5.26 -26.15 4.28
CA GLN A 46 3.83 -26.32 4.05
C GLN A 46 3.04 -26.26 5.36
N PHE A 47 1.88 -25.60 5.34
CA PHE A 47 0.93 -25.61 6.46
C PHE A 47 -0.52 -25.41 6.00
N LYS A 48 -1.44 -25.85 6.85
CA LYS A 48 -2.88 -25.65 6.71
C LYS A 48 -3.37 -24.58 7.67
N LYS A 49 -4.48 -23.94 7.30
CA LYS A 49 -5.15 -22.98 8.17
C LYS A 49 -5.47 -23.63 9.53
N GLY A 50 -5.09 -22.96 10.61
CA GLY A 50 -5.25 -23.41 11.99
C GLY A 50 -4.02 -24.12 12.55
N ASP A 51 -3.05 -24.49 11.73
CA ASP A 51 -1.81 -25.10 12.19
C ASP A 51 -1.05 -24.17 13.13
N ARG A 52 -0.47 -24.74 14.19
CA ARG A 52 0.40 -24.02 15.12
C ARG A 52 1.85 -24.20 14.70
N LEU A 53 2.53 -23.08 14.51
CA LEU A 53 3.92 -23.02 14.11
C LEU A 53 4.72 -22.28 15.18
N LYS A 54 5.93 -22.77 15.46
CA LYS A 54 6.87 -22.09 16.35
C LYS A 54 7.84 -21.27 15.53
N ILE A 55 7.95 -19.98 15.81
CA ILE A 55 8.92 -19.11 15.15
C ILE A 55 10.32 -19.43 15.68
N ILE A 56 11.26 -19.62 14.75
CA ILE A 56 12.69 -19.80 15.03
C ILE A 56 13.43 -18.49 14.77
N LYS A 57 13.10 -17.79 13.68
CA LYS A 57 13.74 -16.53 13.29
C LYS A 57 12.80 -15.64 12.49
N GLU A 58 12.73 -14.36 12.85
CA GLU A 58 12.00 -13.32 12.12
C GLU A 58 12.95 -12.53 11.22
N THR A 59 12.72 -12.49 9.92
CA THR A 59 13.56 -11.72 8.98
C THR A 59 12.72 -11.17 7.82
N GLY A 60 12.26 -9.94 7.93
CA GLY A 60 11.45 -9.30 6.87
C GLY A 60 10.10 -10.01 6.65
N GLU A 61 9.71 -10.21 5.39
CA GLU A 61 8.41 -10.82 5.02
C GLU A 61 8.39 -12.36 5.20
N TRP A 62 9.55 -13.02 5.32
CA TRP A 62 9.68 -14.48 5.45
C TRP A 62 10.30 -14.85 6.81
N TRP A 63 9.61 -15.68 7.57
CA TRP A 63 10.07 -16.14 8.89
C TRP A 63 10.45 -17.62 8.82
N LEU A 64 11.51 -18.00 9.52
CA LEU A 64 11.86 -19.41 9.70
C LEU A 64 11.01 -19.96 10.85
N ALA A 65 10.26 -21.03 10.58
CA ALA A 65 9.37 -21.63 11.56
C ALA A 65 9.44 -23.15 11.57
N LYS A 66 8.94 -23.75 12.65
CA LYS A 66 8.78 -25.19 12.83
C LYS A 66 7.32 -25.54 13.00
N SER A 67 6.81 -26.48 12.22
CA SER A 67 5.46 -27.01 12.43
C SER A 67 5.41 -27.83 13.71
N LEU A 68 4.49 -27.49 14.61
CA LEU A 68 4.26 -28.28 15.83
C LEU A 68 3.49 -29.58 15.55
N ILE A 69 2.94 -29.74 14.35
CA ILE A 69 2.21 -30.94 13.93
C ILE A 69 3.16 -31.94 13.27
N THR A 70 3.96 -31.48 12.30
CA THR A 70 4.83 -32.36 11.49
C THR A 70 6.26 -32.41 11.99
N GLY A 71 6.70 -31.44 12.78
CA GLY A 71 8.09 -31.29 13.24
C GLY A 71 9.05 -30.75 12.18
N TYR A 72 8.59 -30.49 10.95
CA TYR A 72 9.42 -29.93 9.89
C TYR A 72 9.68 -28.43 10.07
N GLU A 73 10.84 -28.01 9.59
CA GLU A 73 11.30 -26.62 9.61
C GLU A 73 11.38 -26.07 8.18
N GLY A 74 11.08 -24.79 8.03
CA GLY A 74 11.19 -24.09 6.75
C GLY A 74 10.63 -22.68 6.83
N TYR A 75 10.74 -21.95 5.73
CA TYR A 75 10.30 -20.57 5.65
C TYR A 75 8.79 -20.47 5.45
N ILE A 76 8.19 -19.50 6.14
CA ILE A 76 6.77 -19.18 6.06
C ILE A 76 6.58 -17.68 5.79
N PRO A 77 5.54 -17.28 5.05
CA PRO A 77 5.17 -15.87 4.96
C PRO A 77 4.65 -15.36 6.31
N SER A 78 5.24 -14.28 6.81
CA SER A 78 4.80 -13.58 8.03
C SER A 78 3.33 -13.15 7.96
N THR A 79 2.86 -12.76 6.77
CA THR A 79 1.48 -12.30 6.51
C THR A 79 0.45 -13.42 6.58
N TYR A 80 0.86 -14.69 6.63
CA TYR A 80 -0.03 -15.85 6.65
C TYR A 80 -0.34 -16.36 8.06
N VAL A 81 0.27 -15.77 9.09
CA VAL A 81 0.21 -16.25 10.47
C VAL A 81 -0.10 -15.11 11.45
N ALA A 82 -0.63 -15.44 12.63
CA ALA A 82 -0.90 -14.48 13.71
C ALA A 82 -0.42 -15.05 15.05
N ARG A 83 0.07 -14.21 15.98
CA ARG A 83 0.60 -14.69 17.27
C ARG A 83 -0.52 -15.25 18.16
N ALA A 84 -0.38 -16.49 18.64
CA ALA A 84 -1.45 -17.26 19.29
C ALA A 84 -1.97 -16.64 20.61
N HIS A 85 -1.15 -15.82 21.27
CA HIS A 85 -1.37 -15.18 22.58
C HIS A 85 -1.98 -13.79 22.45
N THR A 86 -2.09 -13.29 21.22
CA THR A 86 -2.53 -11.93 20.96
C THR A 86 -3.93 -11.96 20.38
N MET A 87 -4.64 -10.83 20.47
CA MET A 87 -5.95 -10.68 19.83
C MET A 87 -5.87 -10.73 18.28
N GLU A 88 -4.68 -10.89 17.68
CA GLU A 88 -4.48 -10.98 16.22
C GLU A 88 -5.11 -12.24 15.59
N VAL A 89 -5.51 -13.22 16.40
CA VAL A 89 -6.26 -14.40 15.92
C VAL A 89 -7.68 -14.03 15.48
N GLU A 90 -8.23 -12.94 16.02
CA GLU A 90 -9.59 -12.50 15.70
C GLU A 90 -9.61 -11.82 14.32
N ARG A 91 -10.21 -12.48 13.32
CA ARG A 91 -10.28 -11.99 11.93
C ARG A 91 -10.98 -10.63 11.76
N TRP A 92 -11.69 -10.18 12.78
CA TRP A 92 -12.37 -8.89 12.80
C TRP A 92 -11.55 -7.79 13.51
N LEU A 93 -10.41 -8.10 14.14
CA LEU A 93 -9.58 -7.11 14.82
C LEU A 93 -8.34 -6.73 13.99
N PHE A 94 -8.10 -5.43 13.84
CA PHE A 94 -7.00 -4.87 13.09
C PHE A 94 -6.23 -3.88 13.96
N LYS A 95 -4.94 -4.14 14.25
CA LYS A 95 -4.13 -3.27 15.10
C LYS A 95 -3.72 -1.98 14.39
N ASP A 96 -3.07 -2.12 13.24
CA ASP A 96 -2.51 -1.01 12.48
C ASP A 96 -3.38 -0.69 11.25
N MET A 97 -4.62 -0.24 11.48
CA MET A 97 -5.54 0.11 10.41
C MET A 97 -6.12 1.50 10.61
N SER A 98 -5.86 2.39 9.65
CA SER A 98 -6.41 3.74 9.68
C SER A 98 -7.92 3.74 9.50
N ARG A 99 -8.60 4.81 9.92
CA ARG A 99 -10.03 5.02 9.62
C ARG A 99 -10.29 4.90 8.12
N ARG A 100 -9.43 5.49 7.30
CA ARG A 100 -9.60 5.53 5.86
C ARG A 100 -9.38 4.17 5.21
N ASP A 101 -8.33 3.45 5.59
CA ASP A 101 -8.08 2.11 5.06
C ASP A 101 -9.18 1.12 5.49
N THR A 102 -9.74 1.33 6.68
CA THR A 102 -10.95 0.64 7.12
C THR A 102 -12.14 0.90 6.19
N GLU A 103 -12.38 2.16 5.83
CA GLU A 103 -13.45 2.53 4.89
C GLU A 103 -13.21 1.90 3.52
N ARG A 104 -11.98 1.98 2.99
CA ARG A 104 -11.57 1.36 1.72
C ARG A 104 -11.83 -0.15 1.74
N LEU A 105 -11.42 -0.83 2.82
CA LEU A 105 -11.53 -2.27 2.94
C LEU A 105 -12.99 -2.72 3.09
N LEU A 106 -13.78 -2.04 3.93
CA LEU A 106 -15.19 -2.36 4.13
C LEU A 106 -16.03 -2.08 2.87
N LEU A 107 -15.73 -1.00 2.14
CA LEU A 107 -16.42 -0.65 0.90
C LEU A 107 -15.96 -1.48 -0.31
N ALA A 108 -14.87 -2.24 -0.19
CA ALA A 108 -14.38 -3.11 -1.25
C ALA A 108 -15.45 -4.15 -1.68
N PRO A 109 -15.42 -4.60 -2.95
CA PRO A 109 -16.33 -5.62 -3.44
C PRO A 109 -16.30 -6.91 -2.59
N GLY A 110 -17.48 -7.48 -2.36
CA GLY A 110 -17.64 -8.74 -1.63
C GLY A 110 -18.00 -8.59 -0.15
N ASN A 111 -17.85 -7.40 0.43
CA ASN A 111 -18.46 -7.04 1.71
C ASN A 111 -19.94 -6.66 1.49
N LYS A 112 -20.81 -6.96 2.46
CA LYS A 112 -22.26 -6.66 2.43
C LYS A 112 -22.59 -5.66 3.54
N PRO A 113 -23.74 -4.96 3.50
CA PRO A 113 -24.22 -4.18 4.65
C PRO A 113 -24.20 -5.02 5.94
N GLY A 114 -23.73 -4.41 7.03
CA GLY A 114 -23.42 -5.06 8.30
C GLY A 114 -22.03 -5.70 8.39
N ALA A 115 -21.24 -5.74 7.30
CA ALA A 115 -19.83 -6.14 7.39
C ALA A 115 -19.07 -5.20 8.32
N PHE A 116 -18.17 -5.74 9.15
CA PHE A 116 -17.57 -4.95 10.22
C PHE A 116 -16.12 -5.32 10.51
N LEU A 117 -15.40 -4.40 11.13
CA LEU A 117 -14.14 -4.66 11.81
C LEU A 117 -13.98 -3.79 13.05
N VAL A 118 -13.13 -4.23 13.98
CA VAL A 118 -12.67 -3.48 15.14
C VAL A 118 -11.23 -3.12 14.89
N ARG A 119 -10.84 -1.89 15.23
CA ARG A 119 -9.47 -1.41 15.11
C ARG A 119 -9.02 -0.63 16.34
N GLU A 120 -7.73 -0.47 16.53
CA GLU A 120 -7.23 0.48 17.52
C GLU A 120 -7.63 1.91 17.12
N SER A 121 -7.94 2.73 18.12
CA SER A 121 -8.35 4.12 17.90
C SER A 121 -7.14 4.99 17.61
N GLU A 122 -7.11 5.61 16.43
CA GLU A 122 -6.07 6.58 16.04
C GLU A 122 -6.06 7.82 16.95
N THR A 123 -7.22 8.18 17.50
CA THR A 123 -7.40 9.39 18.30
C THR A 123 -7.24 9.16 19.80
N THR A 124 -7.24 7.91 20.28
CA THR A 124 -7.18 7.61 21.71
C THR A 124 -6.43 6.32 21.96
N LYS A 125 -5.19 6.44 22.46
CA LYS A 125 -4.32 5.31 22.78
C LYS A 125 -5.01 4.36 23.77
N GLY A 126 -5.05 3.07 23.43
CA GLY A 126 -5.68 2.02 24.23
C GLY A 126 -7.21 1.91 24.09
N ALA A 127 -7.85 2.78 23.30
CA ALA A 127 -9.25 2.62 22.92
C ALA A 127 -9.37 1.91 21.56
N PHE A 128 -10.58 1.42 21.26
CA PHE A 128 -10.88 0.77 19.99
C PHE A 128 -11.97 1.53 19.23
N SER A 129 -12.12 1.26 17.94
CA SER A 129 -13.23 1.75 17.11
C SER A 129 -13.86 0.56 16.39
N LEU A 130 -15.19 0.45 16.48
CA LEU A 130 -15.99 -0.47 15.67
C LEU A 130 -16.41 0.25 14.39
N SER A 131 -16.11 -0.34 13.24
CA SER A 131 -16.46 0.22 11.93
C SER A 131 -17.39 -0.73 11.21
N VAL A 132 -18.52 -0.22 10.70
CA VAL A 132 -19.61 -1.03 10.12
C VAL A 132 -20.01 -0.47 8.76
N ARG A 133 -20.04 -1.32 7.73
CA ARG A 133 -20.58 -0.97 6.41
C ARG A 133 -22.08 -0.83 6.50
N ASP A 134 -22.59 0.29 6.03
CA ASP A 134 -24.01 0.59 5.92
C ASP A 134 -24.36 0.93 4.45
N SER A 135 -25.64 0.94 4.13
CA SER A 135 -26.14 1.32 2.81
C SER A 135 -27.45 2.07 2.98
N THR A 136 -27.43 3.38 2.72
CA THR A 136 -28.61 4.24 2.81
C THR A 136 -29.07 4.66 1.41
N PRO A 137 -30.38 4.87 1.17
CA PRO A 137 -30.87 5.33 -0.12
C PRO A 137 -30.29 6.69 -0.56
N GLU A 138 -29.93 7.54 0.39
CA GLU A 138 -29.49 8.93 0.18
C GLU A 138 -27.98 9.02 -0.11
N GLN A 139 -27.15 8.30 0.66
CA GLN A 139 -25.69 8.39 0.57
C GLN A 139 -25.08 7.19 -0.19
N GLY A 140 -25.84 6.11 -0.38
CA GLY A 140 -25.34 4.85 -0.91
C GLY A 140 -24.56 4.07 0.14
N ASP A 141 -23.55 3.32 -0.29
CA ASP A 141 -22.68 2.57 0.62
C ASP A 141 -21.75 3.51 1.39
N VAL A 142 -21.83 3.44 2.72
CA VAL A 142 -21.02 4.25 3.64
C VAL A 142 -20.47 3.37 4.77
N VAL A 143 -19.55 3.90 5.57
CA VAL A 143 -19.05 3.22 6.77
C VAL A 143 -19.28 4.11 7.98
N LYS A 144 -19.89 3.53 9.01
CA LYS A 144 -20.18 4.19 10.28
C LYS A 144 -19.17 3.73 11.32
N HIS A 145 -18.65 4.68 12.11
CA HIS A 145 -17.60 4.44 13.11
C HIS A 145 -18.13 4.73 14.51
N TYR A 146 -17.97 3.76 15.42
CA TYR A 146 -18.38 3.83 16.81
C TYR A 146 -17.16 3.70 17.72
N LYS A 147 -16.97 4.64 18.64
CA LYS A 147 -15.88 4.59 19.60
C LYS A 147 -16.18 3.54 20.67
N ILE A 148 -15.30 2.56 20.83
CA ILE A 148 -15.33 1.60 21.93
C ILE A 148 -14.42 2.15 23.04
N ARG A 149 -15.03 2.44 24.19
CA ARG A 149 -14.32 2.95 25.36
C ARG A 149 -13.97 1.80 26.30
N ALA A 150 -12.78 1.88 26.91
CA ALA A 150 -12.37 0.98 27.98
C ALA A 150 -12.81 1.53 29.34
N LEU A 151 -13.19 0.65 30.26
CA LEU A 151 -13.47 0.97 31.66
C LEU A 151 -12.20 0.75 32.51
N ASP A 152 -12.05 1.55 33.58
CA ASP A 152 -10.90 1.49 34.49
C ASP A 152 -10.75 0.12 35.19
N ASN A 153 -11.86 -0.61 35.37
CA ASN A 153 -11.91 -1.92 36.03
C ASN A 153 -11.81 -3.11 35.06
N GLY A 154 -11.48 -2.88 33.79
CA GLY A 154 -11.46 -3.90 32.76
C GLY A 154 -12.86 -4.15 32.18
N GLY A 155 -13.06 -3.71 30.94
CA GLY A 155 -14.32 -3.87 30.21
C GLY A 155 -14.44 -2.85 29.09
N TYR A 156 -15.42 -3.06 28.21
CA TYR A 156 -15.61 -2.29 26.99
C TYR A 156 -17.07 -1.89 26.81
N TYR A 157 -17.32 -0.72 26.23
CA TYR A 157 -18.67 -0.30 25.87
C TYR A 157 -18.67 0.66 24.68
N ILE A 158 -19.80 0.71 23.97
CA ILE A 158 -20.13 1.75 22.99
C ILE A 158 -21.15 2.71 23.62
N SER A 159 -22.23 2.16 24.17
CA SER A 159 -23.20 2.90 25.00
C SER A 159 -22.95 2.64 26.49
N PRO A 160 -22.95 3.65 27.37
CA PRO A 160 -22.82 3.46 28.82
C PRO A 160 -23.89 2.53 29.44
N SER A 161 -25.03 2.33 28.76
CA SER A 161 -26.09 1.43 29.22
C SER A 161 -25.73 -0.05 29.12
N THR A 162 -24.74 -0.40 28.30
CA THR A 162 -24.42 -1.79 27.95
C THR A 162 -22.90 -2.00 27.95
N THR A 163 -22.39 -2.72 28.95
CA THR A 163 -20.96 -2.97 29.15
C THR A 163 -20.60 -4.44 28.93
N PHE A 164 -19.39 -4.71 28.46
CA PHE A 164 -18.89 -6.05 28.14
C PHE A 164 -17.55 -6.33 28.81
N SER A 165 -17.28 -7.57 29.18
CA SER A 165 -15.99 -7.93 29.80
C SER A 165 -14.85 -8.03 28.77
N SER A 166 -15.17 -8.23 27.50
CA SER A 166 -14.22 -8.38 26.39
C SER A 166 -14.78 -7.85 25.07
N LEU A 167 -13.89 -7.55 24.12
CA LEU A 167 -14.30 -7.18 22.75
C LEU A 167 -15.07 -8.33 22.07
N GLN A 168 -14.73 -9.58 22.36
CA GLN A 168 -15.44 -10.77 21.85
C GLN A 168 -16.91 -10.78 22.27
N GLU A 169 -17.21 -10.44 23.53
CA GLU A 169 -18.59 -10.35 24.02
C GLU A 169 -19.35 -9.20 23.39
N LEU A 170 -18.69 -8.03 23.24
CA LEU A 170 -19.24 -6.88 22.53
C LEU A 170 -19.65 -7.25 21.10
N VAL A 171 -18.75 -7.88 20.35
CA VAL A 171 -19.00 -8.32 18.96
C VAL A 171 -20.12 -9.37 18.92
N LYS A 172 -20.11 -10.36 19.81
CA LYS A 172 -21.17 -11.38 19.88
C LYS A 172 -22.55 -10.77 20.19
N TYR A 173 -22.60 -9.74 21.03
CA TYR A 173 -23.84 -9.02 21.34
C TYR A 173 -24.38 -8.29 20.13
N TYR A 174 -23.56 -7.43 19.51
CA TYR A 174 -23.98 -6.64 18.34
C TYR A 174 -24.16 -7.46 17.06
N ALA A 175 -23.67 -8.72 17.03
CA ALA A 175 -24.03 -9.68 15.98
C ALA A 175 -25.45 -10.24 16.12
N ARG A 176 -26.08 -10.13 17.31
CA ARG A 176 -27.45 -10.58 17.57
C ARG A 176 -28.47 -9.45 17.44
N THR A 177 -28.10 -8.23 17.82
CA THR A 177 -28.97 -7.04 17.80
C THR A 177 -28.18 -5.81 17.34
N ALA A 178 -28.83 -4.86 16.68
CA ALA A 178 -28.20 -3.58 16.33
C ALA A 178 -28.06 -2.67 17.56
N ASP A 179 -29.07 -2.64 18.45
CA ASP A 179 -29.09 -1.87 19.71
C ASP A 179 -28.47 -0.46 19.59
N GLY A 180 -28.98 0.33 18.63
CA GLY A 180 -28.51 1.69 18.35
C GLY A 180 -27.40 1.83 17.31
N LEU A 181 -26.79 0.74 16.85
CA LEU A 181 -25.91 0.74 15.66
C LEU A 181 -26.74 0.89 14.37
N CYS A 182 -26.11 1.40 13.32
CA CYS A 182 -26.71 1.57 12.00
C CYS A 182 -27.16 0.23 11.39
N GLN A 183 -26.42 -0.84 11.69
CA GLN A 183 -26.68 -2.20 11.24
C GLN A 183 -26.29 -3.18 12.34
N ARG A 184 -26.98 -4.33 12.38
CA ARG A 184 -26.50 -5.49 13.14
C ARG A 184 -25.20 -6.00 12.52
N LEU A 185 -24.24 -6.43 13.33
CA LEU A 185 -22.98 -6.97 12.82
C LEU A 185 -23.24 -8.29 12.06
N GLY A 186 -22.79 -8.30 10.80
CA GLY A 186 -22.86 -9.43 9.89
C GLY A 186 -21.55 -10.21 9.90
N SER A 187 -20.93 -10.37 8.73
CA SER A 187 -19.64 -11.03 8.61
C SER A 187 -18.48 -10.08 8.96
N PRO A 188 -17.39 -10.57 9.56
CA PRO A 188 -16.13 -9.84 9.59
C PRO A 188 -15.74 -9.34 8.20
N CYS A 189 -15.08 -8.18 8.16
CA CYS A 189 -14.58 -7.59 6.93
C CYS A 189 -13.71 -8.60 6.19
N LYS A 190 -13.97 -8.79 4.90
CA LYS A 190 -13.14 -9.65 4.06
C LYS A 190 -11.78 -8.97 3.90
N THR A 191 -10.75 -9.60 4.45
CA THR A 191 -9.37 -9.32 4.07
C THR A 191 -9.06 -10.06 2.76
N ALA A 192 -8.36 -9.41 1.85
CA ALA A 192 -7.77 -10.13 0.73
C ALA A 192 -6.86 -11.22 1.30
N THR A 193 -6.88 -12.41 0.70
CA THR A 193 -5.86 -13.42 0.99
C THR A 193 -4.51 -12.75 0.74
N PRO A 194 -3.60 -12.69 1.71
CA PRO A 194 -2.31 -12.06 1.52
C PRO A 194 -1.64 -12.70 0.30
N GLN A 195 -1.12 -11.88 -0.61
CA GLN A 195 -0.34 -12.43 -1.71
C GLN A 195 0.93 -13.03 -1.13
N ARG A 196 1.41 -14.13 -1.73
CA ARG A 196 2.70 -14.69 -1.37
C ARG A 196 3.77 -13.59 -1.54
N PRO A 197 4.54 -13.25 -0.50
CA PRO A 197 5.64 -12.33 -0.63
C PRO A 197 6.64 -12.81 -1.69
N TRP A 198 7.36 -11.89 -2.32
CA TRP A 198 8.40 -12.27 -3.25
C TRP A 198 9.51 -13.03 -2.50
N ALA A 199 10.13 -14.04 -3.12
CA ALA A 199 11.16 -14.83 -2.47
C ALA A 199 12.38 -13.97 -2.13
N GLN A 200 12.96 -14.18 -0.94
CA GLN A 200 13.94 -13.27 -0.33
C GLN A 200 15.22 -13.07 -1.17
N ASP A 201 15.63 -14.09 -1.93
CA ASP A 201 16.89 -14.09 -2.70
C ASP A 201 16.69 -14.01 -4.22
N GLU A 202 15.46 -13.76 -4.70
CA GLU A 202 15.14 -13.83 -6.14
C GLU A 202 15.09 -12.45 -6.81
N TRP A 203 16.18 -11.70 -6.75
CA TRP A 203 16.25 -10.36 -7.35
C TRP A 203 16.55 -10.38 -8.85
N GLU A 204 17.69 -10.94 -9.23
CA GLU A 204 18.02 -11.23 -10.63
C GLU A 204 17.53 -12.63 -10.95
N ILE A 205 16.58 -12.74 -11.88
CA ILE A 205 15.93 -14.01 -12.18
C ILE A 205 16.24 -14.49 -13.60
N PRO A 206 16.31 -15.81 -13.85
CA PRO A 206 16.46 -16.33 -15.19
C PRO A 206 15.21 -16.07 -16.04
N ARG A 207 15.39 -15.70 -17.32
CA ARG A 207 14.29 -15.31 -18.22
C ARG A 207 13.24 -16.41 -18.39
N GLU A 208 13.68 -17.66 -18.42
CA GLU A 208 12.86 -18.87 -18.54
C GLU A 208 11.87 -19.09 -17.39
N THR A 209 12.08 -18.43 -16.25
CA THR A 209 11.13 -18.44 -15.13
C THR A 209 9.90 -17.57 -15.38
N LEU A 210 9.93 -16.73 -16.41
CA LEU A 210 8.86 -15.82 -16.80
C LEU A 210 8.12 -16.34 -18.03
N LYS A 211 6.79 -16.38 -17.92
CA LYS A 211 5.89 -16.65 -19.05
C LYS A 211 5.08 -15.42 -19.38
N MET A 212 5.39 -14.76 -20.49
CA MET A 212 4.57 -13.67 -21.03
C MET A 212 3.31 -14.23 -21.70
N VAL A 213 2.14 -13.69 -21.36
CA VAL A 213 0.84 -14.24 -21.79
C VAL A 213 0.03 -13.25 -22.62
N LYS A 214 -0.15 -12.01 -22.13
CA LYS A 214 -0.97 -11.00 -22.81
C LYS A 214 -0.21 -9.68 -22.87
N LYS A 215 -0.05 -9.12 -24.06
CA LYS A 215 0.47 -7.76 -24.22
C LYS A 215 -0.53 -6.77 -23.64
N LEU A 216 -0.08 -5.91 -22.73
CA LEU A 216 -0.86 -4.86 -22.09
C LEU A 216 -0.70 -3.52 -22.80
N GLY A 217 0.52 -3.23 -23.27
CA GLY A 217 0.81 -1.98 -23.97
C GLY A 217 2.18 -1.99 -24.64
N ALA A 218 2.42 -0.96 -25.44
CA ALA A 218 3.71 -0.65 -26.02
C ALA A 218 3.96 0.86 -25.93
N GLY A 219 5.17 1.22 -25.51
CA GLY A 219 5.60 2.61 -25.38
C GLY A 219 6.92 2.86 -26.10
N GLN A 220 7.47 4.05 -25.90
CA GLN A 220 8.74 4.46 -26.52
C GLN A 220 9.89 3.51 -26.14
N PHE A 221 9.94 3.11 -24.87
CA PHE A 221 11.03 2.35 -24.26
C PHE A 221 10.89 0.82 -24.38
N GLY A 222 9.73 0.32 -24.82
CA GLY A 222 9.49 -1.11 -25.00
C GLY A 222 8.04 -1.51 -24.74
N GLU A 223 7.81 -2.75 -24.33
CA GLU A 223 6.47 -3.34 -24.22
C GLU A 223 6.16 -3.76 -22.80
N VAL A 224 4.87 -3.76 -22.43
CA VAL A 224 4.41 -4.24 -21.14
C VAL A 224 3.51 -5.45 -21.36
N TRP A 225 3.79 -6.53 -20.64
CA TRP A 225 3.11 -7.81 -20.74
C TRP A 225 2.57 -8.24 -19.39
N MET A 226 1.36 -8.81 -19.35
CA MET A 226 0.89 -9.64 -18.25
C MET A 226 1.48 -11.04 -18.44
N GLY A 227 2.02 -11.59 -17.37
CA GLY A 227 2.61 -12.91 -17.37
C GLY A 227 2.58 -13.59 -16.00
N TYR A 228 3.31 -14.70 -15.92
CA TYR A 228 3.46 -15.48 -14.69
C TYR A 228 4.93 -15.72 -14.40
N TYR A 229 5.32 -15.54 -13.14
CA TYR A 229 6.57 -16.02 -12.58
C TYR A 229 6.38 -17.43 -12.00
N LYS A 230 7.26 -18.37 -12.39
CA LYS A 230 7.21 -19.80 -11.99
C LYS A 230 5.80 -20.41 -12.10
N ASN A 231 5.07 -20.04 -13.16
CA ASN A 231 3.71 -20.50 -13.47
C ASN A 231 2.64 -20.27 -12.39
N SER A 232 2.91 -19.48 -11.34
CA SER A 232 2.02 -19.34 -10.19
C SER A 232 1.71 -17.88 -9.84
N GLN A 233 2.75 -17.04 -9.77
CA GLN A 233 2.59 -15.64 -9.38
C GLN A 233 2.32 -14.78 -10.62
N LYS A 234 1.17 -14.10 -10.66
CA LYS A 234 0.84 -13.17 -11.75
C LYS A 234 1.67 -11.89 -11.60
N VAL A 235 2.28 -11.44 -12.69
CA VAL A 235 3.20 -10.28 -12.73
C VAL A 235 3.00 -9.43 -13.97
N ALA A 236 3.46 -8.18 -13.92
CA ALA A 236 3.66 -7.35 -15.09
C ALA A 236 5.15 -7.35 -15.47
N ILE A 237 5.44 -7.58 -16.75
CA ILE A 237 6.79 -7.70 -17.32
C ILE A 237 6.96 -6.57 -18.34
N LYS A 238 7.80 -5.59 -18.01
CA LYS A 238 8.18 -4.52 -18.94
C LYS A 238 9.48 -4.92 -19.61
N THR A 239 9.45 -5.03 -20.93
CA THR A 239 10.63 -5.30 -21.77
C THR A 239 11.23 -3.98 -22.20
N LEU A 240 12.56 -3.85 -22.14
CA LEU A 240 13.27 -2.72 -22.71
C LEU A 240 13.83 -3.11 -24.09
N LYS A 241 13.79 -2.18 -25.05
CA LYS A 241 14.42 -2.39 -26.36
C LYS A 241 15.94 -2.46 -26.18
N GLU A 242 16.60 -3.30 -26.98
CA GLU A 242 18.07 -3.37 -27.02
C GLU A 242 18.69 -2.00 -27.27
N GLY A 243 19.78 -1.70 -26.56
CA GLY A 243 20.48 -0.41 -26.67
C GLY A 243 19.75 0.78 -26.03
N THR A 244 18.67 0.56 -25.26
CA THR A 244 18.00 1.65 -24.51
C THR A 244 18.88 2.17 -23.36
N MET A 245 19.63 1.29 -22.70
CA MET A 245 20.53 1.62 -21.60
C MET A 245 21.54 0.49 -21.37
N GLU A 246 22.72 0.83 -20.83
CA GLU A 246 23.72 -0.16 -20.41
C GLU A 246 23.19 -0.96 -19.19
N PRO A 247 23.37 -2.31 -19.16
CA PRO A 247 22.88 -3.15 -18.05
C PRO A 247 23.35 -2.72 -16.66
N GLU A 248 24.57 -2.20 -16.55
CA GLU A 248 25.13 -1.72 -15.28
C GLU A 248 24.41 -0.46 -14.78
N ALA A 249 24.14 0.50 -15.66
CA ALA A 249 23.38 1.70 -15.32
C ALA A 249 21.93 1.35 -14.92
N PHE A 250 21.34 0.36 -15.62
CA PHE A 250 20.03 -0.16 -15.27
C PHE A 250 20.00 -0.80 -13.87
N LEU A 251 20.98 -1.66 -13.55
CA LEU A 251 21.06 -2.31 -12.25
C LEU A 251 21.18 -1.30 -11.11
N GLN A 252 21.95 -0.23 -11.32
CA GLN A 252 22.05 0.85 -10.34
C GLN A 252 20.69 1.53 -10.11
N GLU A 253 19.95 1.90 -11.16
CA GLU A 253 18.60 2.46 -11.04
C GLU A 253 17.60 1.48 -10.42
N ALA A 254 17.64 0.21 -10.80
CA ALA A 254 16.77 -0.83 -10.26
C ALA A 254 17.01 -1.09 -8.77
N ASN A 255 18.27 -1.04 -8.32
CA ASN A 255 18.62 -1.17 -6.90
C ASN A 255 18.10 0.01 -6.06
N LEU A 256 18.04 1.21 -6.64
CA LEU A 256 17.44 2.37 -6.01
C LEU A 256 15.92 2.24 -5.91
N MET A 257 15.27 1.82 -6.99
CA MET A 257 13.83 1.51 -6.99
C MET A 257 13.47 0.45 -5.94
N LYS A 258 14.32 -0.57 -5.78
CA LYS A 258 14.11 -1.65 -4.79
C LYS A 258 14.01 -1.13 -3.35
N GLN A 259 14.66 -0.01 -3.04
CA GLN A 259 14.61 0.64 -1.72
C GLN A 259 13.35 1.49 -1.52
N LEU A 260 12.64 1.84 -2.59
CA LEU A 260 11.41 2.63 -2.55
C LEU A 260 10.19 1.71 -2.40
N GLN A 261 10.01 1.18 -1.19
CA GLN A 261 8.89 0.33 -0.85
C GLN A 261 7.82 1.11 -0.07
N HIS A 262 6.63 1.20 -0.66
CA HIS A 262 5.48 1.86 -0.08
C HIS A 262 4.20 1.28 -0.69
N GLU A 263 3.09 1.24 0.06
CA GLU A 263 1.83 0.64 -0.41
C GLU A 263 1.28 1.31 -1.68
N ARG A 264 1.54 2.61 -1.83
CA ARG A 264 1.11 3.45 -2.97
C ARG A 264 2.14 3.56 -4.09
N LEU A 265 3.21 2.76 -4.06
CA LEU A 265 4.16 2.63 -5.16
C LEU A 265 4.08 1.21 -5.72
N VAL A 266 4.22 1.06 -7.03
CA VAL A 266 4.25 -0.26 -7.68
C VAL A 266 5.51 -1.00 -7.21
N LYS A 267 5.32 -2.17 -6.57
CA LYS A 267 6.40 -3.00 -6.06
C LYS A 267 7.20 -3.60 -7.22
N LEU A 268 8.49 -3.27 -7.26
CA LEU A 268 9.47 -3.93 -8.09
C LEU A 268 9.85 -5.27 -7.46
N HIS A 269 9.56 -6.36 -8.16
CA HIS A 269 9.80 -7.72 -7.67
C HIS A 269 11.19 -8.20 -8.03
N ALA A 270 11.55 -8.11 -9.31
CA ALA A 270 12.77 -8.68 -9.85
C ALA A 270 13.15 -8.02 -11.18
N VAL A 271 14.36 -8.33 -11.66
CA VAL A 271 14.88 -7.90 -12.95
C VAL A 271 15.50 -9.07 -13.71
N VAL A 272 15.52 -8.98 -15.04
CA VAL A 272 16.36 -9.80 -15.92
C VAL A 272 17.40 -8.87 -16.51
N THR A 273 18.67 -9.07 -16.16
CA THR A 273 19.79 -8.18 -16.50
C THR A 273 20.42 -8.49 -17.86
N GLN A 274 20.23 -9.72 -18.35
CA GLN A 274 20.64 -10.10 -19.70
C GLN A 274 19.72 -9.45 -20.73
N GLU A 275 20.28 -8.94 -21.83
CA GLU A 275 19.47 -8.37 -22.90
C GLU A 275 18.57 -9.42 -23.59
N PRO A 276 17.34 -9.05 -23.99
CA PRO A 276 16.66 -7.79 -23.66
C PRO A 276 16.30 -7.69 -22.16
N ILE A 277 16.57 -6.55 -21.53
CA ILE A 277 16.34 -6.33 -20.08
C ILE A 277 14.84 -6.38 -19.76
N TYR A 278 14.46 -7.11 -18.70
CA TYR A 278 13.09 -7.14 -18.18
C TYR A 278 12.99 -6.55 -16.77
N ILE A 279 11.93 -5.78 -16.53
CA ILE A 279 11.52 -5.30 -15.22
C ILE A 279 10.25 -6.05 -14.82
N VAL A 280 10.26 -6.71 -13.67
CA VAL A 280 9.13 -7.50 -13.16
C VAL A 280 8.50 -6.80 -11.96
N THR A 281 7.22 -6.46 -12.08
CA THR A 281 6.46 -5.72 -11.06
C THR A 281 5.17 -6.46 -10.71
N GLU A 282 4.51 -6.02 -9.63
CA GLU A 282 3.17 -6.48 -9.32
C GLU A 282 2.19 -6.17 -10.47
N TYR A 283 1.24 -7.08 -10.72
CA TYR A 283 0.24 -6.89 -11.77
C TYR A 283 -0.95 -6.06 -11.27
N MET A 284 -1.25 -4.96 -11.97
CA MET A 284 -2.36 -4.06 -11.65
C MET A 284 -3.53 -4.29 -12.60
N ALA A 285 -4.60 -4.93 -12.09
CA ALA A 285 -5.64 -5.53 -12.91
C ALA A 285 -6.46 -4.55 -13.77
N ASN A 286 -6.61 -3.31 -13.31
CA ASN A 286 -7.40 -2.29 -14.00
C ASN A 286 -6.55 -1.34 -14.87
N GLY A 287 -5.26 -1.66 -15.08
CA GLY A 287 -4.39 -0.88 -15.95
C GLY A 287 -4.10 0.52 -15.40
N SER A 288 -3.89 1.48 -16.31
CA SER A 288 -3.65 2.88 -15.94
C SER A 288 -4.93 3.56 -15.43
N LEU A 289 -4.78 4.53 -14.52
CA LEU A 289 -5.90 5.34 -14.04
C LEU A 289 -6.55 6.11 -15.19
N LEU A 290 -5.75 6.59 -16.16
CA LEU A 290 -6.26 7.27 -17.35
C LEU A 290 -7.23 6.39 -18.15
N ASP A 291 -6.85 5.14 -18.40
CA ASP A 291 -7.70 4.20 -19.16
C ASP A 291 -8.90 3.76 -18.30
N PHE A 292 -8.66 3.48 -17.02
CA PHE A 292 -9.69 3.06 -16.10
C PHE A 292 -10.81 4.09 -15.95
N LEU A 293 -10.48 5.37 -15.78
CA LEU A 293 -11.47 6.46 -15.68
C LEU A 293 -12.38 6.55 -16.91
N LYS A 294 -11.92 6.09 -18.07
CA LYS A 294 -12.66 6.08 -19.33
C LYS A 294 -13.51 4.81 -19.55
N THR A 295 -13.41 3.82 -18.67
CA THR A 295 -14.27 2.62 -18.71
C THR A 295 -15.65 2.90 -18.14
N ASP A 296 -16.62 2.01 -18.39
CA ASP A 296 -17.96 2.11 -17.80
C ASP A 296 -17.92 2.11 -16.26
N ASP A 297 -17.01 1.35 -15.66
CA ASP A 297 -16.86 1.31 -14.21
C ASP A 297 -16.17 2.57 -13.67
N GLY A 298 -15.20 3.12 -14.41
CA GLY A 298 -14.60 4.41 -14.11
C GLY A 298 -15.60 5.56 -14.10
N HIS A 299 -16.48 5.62 -15.11
CA HIS A 299 -17.52 6.66 -15.19
C HIS A 299 -18.58 6.58 -14.08
N LYS A 300 -18.76 5.41 -13.45
CA LYS A 300 -19.68 5.25 -12.31
C LYS A 300 -19.10 5.77 -10.99
N LEU A 301 -17.80 6.06 -10.93
CA LEU A 301 -17.17 6.58 -9.72
C LEU A 301 -17.73 7.93 -9.35
N LYS A 302 -18.17 8.06 -8.11
CA LYS A 302 -18.59 9.33 -7.53
C LYS A 302 -17.39 10.10 -7.01
N LEU A 303 -17.57 11.42 -6.88
CA LEU A 303 -16.55 12.35 -6.39
C LEU A 303 -15.80 11.87 -5.12
N PRO A 304 -16.45 11.30 -4.08
CA PRO A 304 -15.72 10.81 -2.91
C PRO A 304 -14.67 9.75 -3.24
N LYS A 305 -14.95 8.87 -4.20
CA LYS A 305 -14.00 7.84 -4.61
C LYS A 305 -12.89 8.40 -5.50
N LEU A 306 -13.18 9.40 -6.32
CA LEU A 306 -12.18 10.12 -7.11
C LEU A 306 -11.18 10.87 -6.20
N ILE A 307 -11.67 11.54 -5.17
CA ILE A 307 -10.84 12.20 -4.16
C ILE A 307 -10.04 11.17 -3.34
N ASP A 308 -10.62 10.01 -3.03
CA ASP A 308 -9.89 8.90 -2.42
C ASP A 308 -8.72 8.40 -3.28
N MET A 309 -8.92 8.27 -4.60
CA MET A 309 -7.83 7.93 -5.52
C MET A 309 -6.74 9.03 -5.54
N ALA A 310 -7.14 10.30 -5.61
CA ALA A 310 -6.20 11.43 -5.55
C ALA A 310 -5.35 11.42 -4.28
N ALA A 311 -5.97 11.12 -3.14
CA ALA A 311 -5.29 11.08 -1.86
C ALA A 311 -4.33 9.88 -1.72
N GLN A 312 -4.69 8.71 -2.23
CA GLN A 312 -3.77 7.56 -2.34
C GLN A 312 -2.51 7.92 -3.14
N ILE A 313 -2.65 8.72 -4.20
CA ILE A 313 -1.53 9.19 -5.00
C ILE A 313 -0.70 10.22 -4.23
N ALA A 314 -1.35 11.15 -3.52
CA ALA A 314 -0.67 12.12 -2.66
C ALA A 314 0.14 11.43 -1.55
N GLU A 315 -0.40 10.38 -0.95
CA GLU A 315 0.28 9.54 0.06
C GLU A 315 1.57 8.90 -0.50
N GLY A 316 1.51 8.35 -1.72
CA GLY A 316 2.69 7.83 -2.41
C GLY A 316 3.72 8.91 -2.76
N MET A 317 3.27 10.08 -3.21
CA MET A 317 4.15 11.21 -3.50
C MET A 317 4.76 11.83 -2.24
N ALA A 318 4.06 11.84 -1.11
CA ALA A 318 4.59 12.27 0.18
C ALA A 318 5.72 11.33 0.65
N PHE A 319 5.60 10.03 0.40
CA PHE A 319 6.71 9.10 0.62
C PHE A 319 7.91 9.40 -0.29
N ILE A 320 7.68 9.66 -1.58
CA ILE A 320 8.72 10.06 -2.54
C ILE A 320 9.43 11.36 -2.06
N GLU A 321 8.66 12.36 -1.63
CA GLU A 321 9.16 13.62 -1.06
C GLU A 321 10.07 13.37 0.16
N ARG A 322 9.62 12.56 1.13
CA ARG A 322 10.42 12.20 2.31
C ARG A 322 11.70 11.43 1.98
N LYS A 323 11.73 10.72 0.85
CA LYS A 323 12.92 10.02 0.35
C LYS A 323 13.83 10.91 -0.50
N ASN A 324 13.49 12.18 -0.69
CA ASN A 324 14.19 13.13 -1.56
C ASN A 324 14.29 12.64 -3.01
N TYR A 325 13.22 12.00 -3.51
CA TYR A 325 13.10 11.60 -4.92
C TYR A 325 12.20 12.58 -5.70
N ILE A 326 12.39 12.61 -7.02
CA ILE A 326 11.59 13.42 -7.95
C ILE A 326 11.04 12.51 -9.03
N HIS A 327 9.72 12.42 -9.16
CA HIS A 327 9.05 11.50 -10.08
C HIS A 327 9.16 11.96 -11.55
N ARG A 328 8.98 13.26 -11.82
CA ARG A 328 9.08 13.95 -13.13
C ARG A 328 7.98 13.70 -14.14
N ASP A 329 7.23 12.61 -14.00
CA ASP A 329 6.13 12.27 -14.91
C ASP A 329 4.84 11.89 -14.17
N VAL A 330 4.41 12.71 -13.20
CA VAL A 330 3.16 12.49 -12.46
C VAL A 330 1.96 12.82 -13.35
N ARG A 331 1.21 11.79 -13.75
CA ARG A 331 -0.02 11.91 -14.57
C ARG A 331 -0.84 10.62 -14.51
N ALA A 332 -2.10 10.66 -14.91
CA ALA A 332 -3.01 9.52 -14.76
C ALA A 332 -2.56 8.28 -15.55
N ALA A 333 -1.79 8.46 -16.63
CA ALA A 333 -1.20 7.37 -17.41
C ALA A 333 -0.15 6.55 -16.63
N ASN A 334 0.51 7.16 -15.63
CA ASN A 334 1.54 6.53 -14.81
C ASN A 334 1.05 6.14 -13.41
N ILE A 335 -0.26 6.26 -13.16
CA ILE A 335 -0.89 5.69 -11.97
C ILE A 335 -1.57 4.40 -12.40
N LEU A 336 -1.31 3.29 -11.70
CA LEU A 336 -1.96 2.02 -11.95
C LEU A 336 -3.04 1.73 -10.91
N VAL A 337 -4.09 1.02 -11.32
CA VAL A 337 -5.26 0.71 -10.50
C VAL A 337 -5.36 -0.79 -10.25
N SER A 338 -5.42 -1.19 -8.98
CA SER A 338 -5.58 -2.59 -8.59
C SER A 338 -7.02 -3.06 -8.78
N GLU A 339 -7.27 -4.37 -8.66
CA GLU A 339 -8.62 -4.94 -8.69
C GLU A 339 -9.55 -4.35 -7.62
N THR A 340 -9.01 -3.94 -6.48
CA THR A 340 -9.74 -3.32 -5.36
C THR A 340 -9.71 -1.78 -5.41
N LEU A 341 -9.39 -1.19 -6.55
CA LEU A 341 -9.31 0.25 -6.76
C LEU A 341 -8.28 0.97 -5.89
N HIS A 342 -7.18 0.27 -5.54
CA HIS A 342 -6.01 0.93 -4.97
C HIS A 342 -5.15 1.53 -6.09
N CYS A 343 -4.78 2.80 -5.91
CA CYS A 343 -3.90 3.52 -6.83
C CYS A 343 -2.46 3.35 -6.39
N LYS A 344 -1.58 3.01 -7.34
CA LYS A 344 -0.14 2.95 -7.12
C LYS A 344 0.59 3.70 -8.21
N ILE A 345 1.59 4.47 -7.82
CA ILE A 345 2.44 5.23 -8.72
C ILE A 345 3.42 4.26 -9.39
N ALA A 346 3.44 4.25 -10.72
CA ALA A 346 4.32 3.45 -11.55
C ALA A 346 5.36 4.33 -12.25
N ASP A 347 6.33 3.70 -12.92
CA ASP A 347 7.33 4.37 -13.75
C ASP A 347 8.18 5.46 -13.04
N PHE A 348 8.18 5.47 -11.70
CA PHE A 348 9.15 6.22 -10.89
C PHE A 348 10.60 5.72 -11.05
N GLY A 349 10.81 4.63 -11.79
CA GLY A 349 12.12 4.02 -12.06
C GLY A 349 12.97 4.70 -13.11
N LEU A 350 12.41 5.66 -13.85
CA LEU A 350 13.18 6.58 -14.70
C LEU A 350 13.47 7.91 -13.98
N ALA A 351 13.10 8.00 -12.69
CA ALA A 351 13.51 9.07 -11.80
C ALA A 351 15.00 8.91 -11.44
N ARG A 352 15.73 10.02 -11.41
CA ARG A 352 17.13 10.04 -10.95
C ARG A 352 17.20 10.61 -9.54
N ILE A 353 18.07 10.04 -8.70
CA ILE A 353 18.50 10.65 -7.44
C ILE A 353 19.16 11.97 -7.76
N ILE A 354 18.72 13.04 -7.13
CA ILE A 354 19.42 14.33 -7.18
C ILE A 354 19.35 15.00 -5.83
N GLU A 355 20.45 15.63 -5.44
CA GLU A 355 20.60 16.33 -4.16
C GLU A 355 19.66 17.55 -4.02
N SER A 356 19.14 18.12 -5.13
CA SER A 356 18.12 19.20 -5.08
C SER A 356 17.43 19.52 -6.41
N GLU A 357 18.16 19.61 -7.53
CA GLU A 357 17.61 20.03 -8.84
C GLU A 357 18.15 19.22 -10.02
N TYR A 358 17.28 18.80 -10.94
CA TYR A 358 17.71 18.26 -12.24
C TYR A 358 17.73 19.35 -13.29
N THR A 359 18.74 19.39 -14.15
CA THR A 359 18.68 20.09 -15.43
C THR A 359 18.60 19.07 -16.57
N ALA A 360 17.52 19.11 -17.36
CA ALA A 360 17.38 18.26 -18.54
C ALA A 360 18.40 18.60 -19.64
N GLN A 361 18.84 17.58 -20.40
CA GLN A 361 19.67 17.77 -21.59
C GLN A 361 18.84 18.33 -22.77
N GLU A 362 19.48 19.10 -23.66
CA GLU A 362 18.85 19.61 -24.89
C GLU A 362 18.20 18.48 -25.71
N GLY A 363 16.92 18.66 -26.08
CA GLY A 363 16.18 17.71 -26.93
C GLY A 363 15.31 16.67 -26.18
N ALA A 364 15.27 16.71 -24.84
CA ALA A 364 14.41 15.81 -24.08
C ALA A 364 12.90 16.10 -24.31
N LYS A 365 12.12 15.05 -24.60
CA LYS A 365 10.66 15.13 -24.80
C LYS A 365 9.93 14.87 -23.49
N PHE A 366 9.23 15.88 -22.98
CA PHE A 366 8.41 15.79 -21.77
C PHE A 366 6.92 16.03 -22.09
N PRO A 367 6.00 15.53 -21.26
CA PRO A 367 4.57 15.75 -21.44
C PRO A 367 4.20 17.18 -21.03
N ILE A 368 4.42 18.14 -21.95
CA ILE A 368 4.29 19.59 -21.75
C ILE A 368 3.09 20.03 -20.91
N LYS A 369 1.92 19.41 -21.12
CA LYS A 369 0.68 19.79 -20.42
C LYS A 369 0.66 19.48 -18.92
N TRP A 370 1.55 18.62 -18.44
CA TRP A 370 1.72 18.28 -17.02
C TRP A 370 2.95 18.95 -16.43
N THR A 371 3.88 19.41 -17.25
CA THR A 371 5.17 19.93 -16.80
C THR A 371 5.03 21.36 -16.26
N ALA A 372 5.69 21.63 -15.14
CA ALA A 372 5.71 22.96 -14.52
C ALA A 372 6.48 23.98 -15.40
N PRO A 373 6.14 25.28 -15.37
CA PRO A 373 6.78 26.29 -16.22
C PRO A 373 8.31 26.35 -16.07
N GLU A 374 8.84 26.22 -14.85
CA GLU A 374 10.28 26.21 -14.61
C GLU A 374 10.97 24.98 -15.20
N ALA A 375 10.29 23.83 -15.21
CA ALA A 375 10.79 22.60 -15.83
C ALA A 375 10.72 22.66 -17.36
N ILE A 376 9.74 23.36 -17.93
CA ILE A 376 9.65 23.62 -19.38
C ILE A 376 10.76 24.58 -19.82
N ASN A 377 10.89 25.72 -19.14
CA ASN A 377 11.71 26.85 -19.59
C ASN A 377 13.20 26.67 -19.27
N PHE A 378 13.52 26.05 -18.12
CA PHE A 378 14.89 25.93 -17.62
C PHE A 378 15.32 24.48 -17.44
N GLY A 379 14.43 23.52 -17.71
CA GLY A 379 14.72 22.10 -17.48
C GLY A 379 14.85 21.75 -16.00
N THR A 380 14.42 22.61 -15.08
CA THR A 380 14.55 22.46 -13.62
C THR A 380 13.45 21.57 -13.05
N PHE A 381 13.77 20.31 -12.74
CA PHE A 381 12.83 19.40 -12.06
C PHE A 381 13.14 19.31 -10.56
N THR A 382 12.08 19.43 -9.77
CA THR A 382 12.07 19.32 -8.31
C THR A 382 10.80 18.63 -7.84
N ILE A 383 10.71 18.28 -6.55
CA ILE A 383 9.44 17.82 -5.98
C ILE A 383 8.31 18.85 -6.14
N LYS A 384 8.63 20.15 -6.21
CA LYS A 384 7.63 21.21 -6.46
C LYS A 384 7.13 21.23 -7.90
N SER A 385 7.93 20.78 -8.86
CA SER A 385 7.46 20.54 -10.23
C SER A 385 6.53 19.32 -10.31
N ASP A 386 6.72 18.30 -9.45
CA ASP A 386 5.78 17.20 -9.30
C ASP A 386 4.45 17.65 -8.64
N VAL A 387 4.50 18.60 -7.69
CA VAL A 387 3.29 19.20 -7.10
C VAL A 387 2.44 19.89 -8.17
N TRP A 388 3.05 20.61 -9.11
CA TRP A 388 2.34 21.18 -10.25
C TRP A 388 1.66 20.08 -11.09
N SER A 389 2.41 19.03 -11.40
CA SER A 389 1.95 17.88 -12.18
C SER A 389 0.78 17.17 -11.48
N PHE A 390 0.82 17.08 -10.15
CA PHE A 390 -0.27 16.58 -9.31
C PHE A 390 -1.53 17.46 -9.42
N GLY A 391 -1.40 18.78 -9.45
CA GLY A 391 -2.53 19.68 -9.73
C GLY A 391 -3.19 19.39 -11.09
N VAL A 392 -2.40 19.12 -12.13
CA VAL A 392 -2.92 18.70 -13.44
C VAL A 392 -3.58 17.32 -13.37
N LEU A 393 -2.99 16.37 -12.65
CA LEU A 393 -3.58 15.04 -12.40
C LEU A 393 -4.94 15.13 -11.70
N LEU A 394 -5.13 16.03 -10.74
CA LEU A 394 -6.44 16.26 -10.12
C LEU A 394 -7.49 16.63 -11.17
N THR A 395 -7.14 17.42 -12.18
CA THR A 395 -8.06 17.74 -13.29
C THR A 395 -8.42 16.51 -14.11
N GLU A 396 -7.45 15.64 -14.40
CA GLU A 396 -7.72 14.37 -15.10
C GLU A 396 -8.69 13.51 -14.30
N ILE A 397 -8.48 13.40 -12.98
CA ILE A 397 -9.32 12.59 -12.09
C ILE A 397 -10.77 13.08 -12.09
N VAL A 398 -11.01 14.37 -11.84
CA VAL A 398 -12.39 14.90 -11.75
C VAL A 398 -13.09 15.03 -13.10
N THR A 399 -12.33 15.00 -14.19
CA THR A 399 -12.89 15.04 -15.56
C THR A 399 -12.91 13.67 -16.24
N TYR A 400 -12.66 12.59 -15.51
CA TYR A 400 -12.66 11.21 -16.04
C TYR A 400 -11.67 11.02 -17.21
N GLY A 401 -10.47 11.57 -17.08
CA GLY A 401 -9.37 11.39 -18.03
C GLY A 401 -9.45 12.27 -19.27
N ARG A 402 -10.16 13.41 -19.22
CA ARG A 402 -10.07 14.42 -20.30
C ARG A 402 -8.64 14.95 -20.38
N VAL A 403 -8.22 15.25 -21.61
CA VAL A 403 -6.90 15.82 -21.87
C VAL A 403 -6.83 17.23 -21.26
N PRO A 404 -5.78 17.56 -20.48
CA PRO A 404 -5.60 18.91 -19.93
C PRO A 404 -5.53 19.98 -21.01
N TYR A 405 -5.91 21.21 -20.68
CA TYR A 405 -5.95 22.34 -21.61
C TYR A 405 -6.68 21.97 -22.93
N PRO A 406 -7.98 21.63 -22.86
CA PRO A 406 -8.73 21.15 -24.01
C PRO A 406 -8.72 22.20 -25.13
N GLY A 407 -8.45 21.76 -26.35
CA GLY A 407 -8.35 22.64 -27.53
C GLY A 407 -7.02 23.38 -27.70
N MET A 408 -6.08 23.28 -26.75
CA MET A 408 -4.77 23.93 -26.86
C MET A 408 -3.66 22.94 -27.27
N THR A 409 -2.82 23.37 -28.21
CA THR A 409 -1.56 22.71 -28.59
C THR A 409 -0.45 22.97 -27.56
N ASN A 410 0.63 22.18 -27.58
CA ASN A 410 1.74 22.36 -26.63
C ASN A 410 2.35 23.79 -26.66
N PRO A 411 2.65 24.41 -27.82
CA PRO A 411 3.15 25.78 -27.86
C PRO A 411 2.16 26.81 -27.31
N GLU A 412 0.86 26.61 -27.51
CA GLU A 412 -0.18 27.49 -26.95
C GLU A 412 -0.26 27.36 -25.44
N VAL A 413 -0.15 26.15 -24.88
CA VAL A 413 -0.11 25.94 -23.43
C VAL A 413 1.07 26.69 -22.83
N ILE A 414 2.28 26.57 -23.40
CA ILE A 414 3.48 27.27 -22.91
C ILE A 414 3.24 28.79 -22.88
N ARG A 415 2.79 29.37 -24.00
CA ARG A 415 2.54 30.81 -24.12
C ARG A 415 1.48 31.31 -23.12
N ASN A 416 0.42 30.53 -22.90
CA ASN A 416 -0.64 30.89 -21.97
C ASN A 416 -0.15 30.79 -20.51
N LEU A 417 0.64 29.78 -20.16
CA LEU A 417 1.24 29.66 -18.84
C LEU A 417 2.17 30.83 -18.52
N ASP A 418 2.99 31.27 -19.49
CA ASP A 418 3.84 32.48 -19.36
C ASP A 418 3.01 33.77 -19.18
N SER A 419 1.74 33.74 -19.62
CA SER A 419 0.77 34.83 -19.43
C SER A 419 -0.10 34.63 -18.17
N TYR A 420 0.34 33.78 -17.23
CA TYR A 420 -0.34 33.47 -15.96
C TYR A 420 -1.72 32.81 -16.10
N TYR A 421 -2.05 32.25 -17.26
CA TYR A 421 -3.28 31.49 -17.42
C TYR A 421 -3.27 30.21 -16.56
N ARG A 422 -4.44 29.83 -16.03
CA ARG A 422 -4.70 28.54 -15.39
C ARG A 422 -6.01 27.96 -15.93
N MET A 423 -6.12 26.63 -15.95
CA MET A 423 -7.36 25.98 -16.36
C MET A 423 -8.53 26.43 -15.45
N PRO A 424 -9.72 26.71 -16.00
CA PRO A 424 -10.90 27.03 -15.20
C PRO A 424 -11.35 25.80 -14.39
N SER A 425 -12.15 26.05 -13.34
CA SER A 425 -12.74 24.96 -12.55
C SER A 425 -13.56 24.03 -13.44
N PRO A 426 -13.32 22.70 -13.39
CA PRO A 426 -14.13 21.74 -14.15
C PRO A 426 -15.59 21.70 -13.68
N ASP A 427 -16.50 21.37 -14.60
CA ASP A 427 -17.92 21.20 -14.28
C ASP A 427 -18.13 20.16 -13.16
N GLY A 428 -18.84 20.54 -12.10
CA GLY A 428 -19.10 19.66 -10.95
C GLY A 428 -17.93 19.46 -9.99
N CYS A 429 -16.81 20.17 -10.19
CA CYS A 429 -15.70 20.19 -9.24
C CYS A 429 -16.04 21.09 -8.02
N PRO A 430 -15.87 20.60 -6.78
CA PRO A 430 -15.97 21.45 -5.60
C PRO A 430 -14.94 22.59 -5.63
N GLU A 431 -15.31 23.74 -5.07
CA GLU A 431 -14.45 24.91 -4.99
C GLU A 431 -13.19 24.61 -4.17
N GLU A 432 -13.34 23.87 -3.07
CA GLU A 432 -12.24 23.48 -2.18
C GLU A 432 -11.20 22.62 -2.89
N LEU A 433 -11.64 21.74 -3.80
CA LEU A 433 -10.75 20.91 -4.60
C LEU A 433 -10.05 21.73 -5.70
N TYR A 434 -10.76 22.69 -6.30
CA TYR A 434 -10.18 23.60 -7.29
C TYR A 434 -9.14 24.54 -6.64
N ASP A 435 -9.39 25.00 -5.42
CA ASP A 435 -8.42 25.78 -4.64
C ASP A 435 -7.13 25.00 -4.38
N ILE A 436 -7.22 23.69 -4.15
CA ILE A 436 -6.03 22.82 -4.07
C ILE A 436 -5.26 22.83 -5.39
N MET A 437 -5.96 22.71 -6.54
CA MET A 437 -5.33 22.79 -7.86
C MET A 437 -4.61 24.14 -8.07
N LEU A 438 -5.26 25.26 -7.71
CA LEU A 438 -4.65 26.59 -7.82
C LEU A 438 -3.43 26.76 -6.91
N LYS A 439 -3.42 26.17 -5.71
CA LYS A 439 -2.24 26.13 -4.83
C LYS A 439 -1.10 25.31 -5.46
N CYS A 440 -1.41 24.19 -6.11
CA CYS A 440 -0.41 23.42 -6.86
C CYS A 440 0.18 24.19 -8.05
N TRP A 441 -0.59 25.10 -8.66
CA TRP A 441 -0.17 25.88 -9.82
C TRP A 441 0.32 27.29 -9.50
N LYS A 442 0.82 27.55 -8.29
CA LYS A 442 1.53 28.80 -8.00
C LYS A 442 2.78 28.91 -8.89
N ASP A 443 3.02 30.11 -9.42
CA ASP A 443 4.16 30.35 -10.32
C ASP A 443 5.48 30.05 -9.63
N ARG A 444 5.66 30.58 -8.42
CA ARG A 444 6.82 30.31 -7.57
C ARG A 444 6.74 28.89 -6.98
N PRO A 445 7.71 28.00 -7.28
CA PRO A 445 7.70 26.62 -6.79
C PRO A 445 7.59 26.48 -5.26
N GLU A 446 8.23 27.39 -4.53
CA GLU A 446 8.25 27.47 -3.07
C GLU A 446 6.89 27.80 -2.45
N ASP A 447 6.00 28.47 -3.19
CA ASP A 447 4.65 28.80 -2.74
C ASP A 447 3.66 27.62 -2.91
N ARG A 448 4.09 26.55 -3.58
CA ARG A 448 3.30 25.34 -3.77
C ARG A 448 3.34 24.49 -2.49
N PRO A 449 2.26 23.78 -2.14
CA PRO A 449 2.20 22.96 -0.93
C PRO A 449 3.21 21.80 -0.97
N THR A 450 3.43 21.15 0.17
CA THR A 450 4.13 19.85 0.24
C THR A 450 3.15 18.72 -0.08
N PHE A 451 3.65 17.56 -0.47
CA PHE A 451 2.78 16.39 -0.64
C PHE A 451 2.24 15.90 0.70
N ASP A 452 3.01 16.06 1.78
CA ASP A 452 2.55 15.80 3.15
C ASP A 452 1.31 16.63 3.52
N HIS A 453 1.25 17.90 3.12
CA HIS A 453 0.07 18.73 3.32
C HIS A 453 -1.09 18.36 2.39
N LEU A 454 -0.79 18.01 1.13
CA LEU A 454 -1.81 17.59 0.16
C LEU A 454 -2.49 16.28 0.56
N GLN A 455 -1.74 15.29 1.06
CA GLN A 455 -2.33 14.04 1.55
C GLN A 455 -3.29 14.33 2.72
N ASP A 456 -2.93 15.20 3.66
CA ASP A 456 -3.75 15.50 4.83
C ASP A 456 -5.07 16.16 4.43
N ILE A 457 -5.01 17.19 3.57
CA ILE A 457 -6.22 17.85 3.06
C ILE A 457 -7.13 16.85 2.32
N LEU A 458 -6.56 15.98 1.48
CA LEU A 458 -7.34 15.01 0.70
C LEU A 458 -7.80 13.78 1.53
N ASN A 459 -7.14 13.50 2.66
CA ASN A 459 -7.58 12.56 3.70
C ASN A 459 -8.82 13.09 4.41
N ASP A 460 -8.80 14.37 4.79
CA ASP A 460 -9.84 14.97 5.61
C ASP A 460 -10.92 15.69 4.79
N PHE A 461 -10.88 15.59 3.45
CA PHE A 461 -11.72 16.36 2.55
C PHE A 461 -13.21 16.30 2.90
N PHE A 462 -13.72 15.11 3.26
CA PHE A 462 -15.12 14.92 3.67
C PHE A 462 -15.33 14.91 5.19
N ILE A 463 -14.27 14.70 5.98
CA ILE A 463 -14.33 14.68 7.45
C ILE A 463 -14.39 16.11 8.00
N ALA A 464 -13.75 17.07 7.33
CA ALA A 464 -13.88 18.48 7.68
C ALA A 464 -15.32 19.00 7.48
N THR A 465 -16.12 18.32 6.66
CA THR A 465 -17.51 18.66 6.33
C THR A 465 -18.58 17.85 7.09
N GLU A 466 -18.25 16.67 7.63
CA GLU A 466 -19.18 15.79 8.36
C GLU A 466 -18.57 15.25 9.69
N GLY A 467 -19.38 15.14 10.75
CA GLY A 467 -18.92 14.75 12.10
C GLY A 467 -18.09 13.45 12.15
N GLN A 468 -17.02 13.44 12.96
CA GLN A 468 -16.02 12.36 12.98
C GLN A 468 -16.51 11.01 13.53
N TYR A 469 -17.48 11.01 14.43
CA TYR A 469 -18.04 9.80 15.04
C TYR A 469 -19.55 9.96 15.16
N GLU A 470 -20.27 8.85 15.04
CA GLU A 470 -21.70 8.86 15.33
C GLU A 470 -21.92 9.19 16.81
N MET A 471 -22.76 10.19 17.07
CA MET A 471 -23.18 10.52 18.42
C MET A 471 -24.01 9.35 18.97
N HIS A 472 -23.84 9.07 20.26
CA HIS A 472 -24.65 8.06 20.93
C HIS A 472 -26.14 8.38 20.75
N PRO A 473 -27.00 7.39 20.44
CA PRO A 473 -28.45 7.59 20.53
C PRO A 473 -28.89 7.97 21.95
#